data_AF-A0A2E7JRI5-F1
#
_entry.id   AF-A0A2E7JRI5-F1
#
_cell.length_a   1.000
_cell.length_b   1.000
_cell.length_c   1.000
_cell.angle_alpha   90.00
_cell.angle_beta   90.00
_cell.angle_gamma   90.00
#
_symmetry.space_group_name_H-M   'P 1'
#
loop_
_entity.id
_entity.type
_entity.pdbx_description
1 polymer ?
#
loop_
_entity_poly.entity_id
_entity_poly.type
_entity_poly.pdbx_seq_one_letter_code
_entity_poly.pdbx_strand_id
1 'polypeptide(L)'
;MSALNCESVEPLFSDYIDGILDPSSTFGLQAHLRFCPECRATLAGMSQVCMALHSLGGTSPPARFKLQLSNRLQEELHRRRWAWKRPMAWGLALAAALAILLWPETEAERAEVAMALDAGPEWAVPPADRQLGGGGTEQFPSLAHAGARAHMRPVSF
;
A
#
# COMPACT_ATOMS: atom_id res chain seq x y z
N MET A 1 -45.11 -27.27 19.70
CA MET A 1 -44.98 -27.59 21.13
C MET A 1 -43.50 -27.62 21.44
N SER A 2 -42.96 -26.56 22.02
CA SER A 2 -41.54 -26.52 22.41
C SER A 2 -41.34 -27.42 23.62
N ALA A 3 -40.23 -28.17 23.65
CA ALA A 3 -39.97 -29.21 24.65
C ALA A 3 -39.72 -28.69 26.08
N LEU A 4 -39.73 -27.37 26.30
CA LEU A 4 -39.51 -26.73 27.59
C LEU A 4 -40.80 -26.11 28.11
N ASN A 5 -41.04 -26.28 29.42
CA ASN A 5 -42.18 -25.73 30.14
C ASN A 5 -41.83 -24.37 30.75
N CYS A 6 -42.83 -23.54 31.05
CA CYS A 6 -42.64 -22.20 31.62
C CYS A 6 -41.77 -22.19 32.91
N GLU A 7 -42.01 -23.15 33.81
CA GLU A 7 -41.27 -23.27 35.08
C GLU A 7 -39.77 -23.57 34.87
N SER A 8 -39.42 -24.29 33.80
CA SER A 8 -38.02 -24.60 33.48
C SER A 8 -37.25 -23.45 32.83
N VAL A 9 -37.94 -22.48 32.24
CA VAL A 9 -37.30 -21.35 31.52
C VAL A 9 -37.15 -20.11 32.38
N GLU A 10 -37.99 -19.93 33.40
CA GLU A 10 -37.91 -18.81 34.35
C GLU A 10 -36.53 -18.61 34.99
N PRO A 11 -35.83 -19.64 35.52
CA PRO A 11 -34.49 -19.45 36.07
C PRO A 11 -33.45 -19.05 35.02
N LEU A 12 -33.69 -19.34 33.74
CA LEU A 12 -32.77 -19.02 32.65
C LEU A 12 -32.85 -17.54 32.22
N PHE A 13 -33.86 -16.78 32.67
CA PHE A 13 -34.05 -15.40 32.24
C PHE A 13 -32.91 -14.47 32.69
N SER A 14 -32.41 -14.63 33.92
CA SER A 14 -31.29 -13.80 34.41
C SER A 14 -30.04 -14.04 33.57
N ASP A 15 -29.62 -15.29 33.45
CA ASP A 15 -28.44 -15.69 32.68
C ASP A 15 -28.55 -15.31 31.19
N TYR A 16 -29.78 -15.33 30.66
CA TYR A 16 -30.06 -14.89 29.30
C TYR A 16 -29.93 -13.36 29.14
N ILE A 17 -30.45 -12.57 30.08
CA ILE A 17 -30.30 -11.11 30.08
C ILE A 17 -28.82 -10.71 30.24
N ASP A 18 -28.09 -11.42 31.09
CA ASP A 18 -26.66 -11.20 31.34
C ASP A 18 -25.76 -11.72 30.20
N GLY A 19 -26.32 -12.49 29.26
CA GLY A 19 -25.61 -13.02 28.09
C GLY A 19 -24.60 -14.14 28.42
N ILE A 20 -24.77 -14.81 29.57
CA ILE A 20 -23.88 -15.88 30.05
C ILE A 20 -24.45 -17.29 29.84
N LEU A 21 -25.70 -17.38 29.39
CA LEU A 21 -26.37 -18.65 29.12
C LEU A 21 -25.68 -19.42 27.99
N ASP A 22 -25.53 -20.74 28.14
CA ASP A 22 -24.90 -21.56 27.11
C ASP A 22 -25.71 -21.60 25.81
N PRO A 23 -25.09 -21.90 24.65
CA PRO A 23 -25.77 -21.85 23.36
C PRO A 23 -26.95 -22.81 23.24
N SER A 24 -26.90 -23.98 23.89
CA SER A 24 -27.95 -25.00 23.80
C SER A 24 -29.19 -24.58 24.59
N SER A 25 -29.00 -24.07 25.81
CA SER A 25 -30.07 -23.52 26.64
C SER A 25 -30.66 -22.26 26.02
N THR A 26 -29.81 -21.41 25.42
CA THR A 26 -30.26 -20.23 24.67
C THR A 26 -31.19 -20.60 23.52
N PHE A 27 -30.85 -21.64 22.74
CA PHE A 27 -31.70 -22.10 21.65
C PHE A 27 -33.06 -22.61 22.16
N GLY A 28 -33.04 -23.44 23.21
CA GLY A 28 -34.26 -23.96 23.83
C GLY A 28 -35.17 -22.85 24.35
N LEU A 29 -34.59 -21.88 25.07
CA LEU A 29 -35.30 -20.71 25.59
C LEU A 29 -35.93 -19.88 24.46
N GLN A 30 -35.15 -19.54 23.42
CA GLN A 30 -35.68 -18.79 22.27
C GLN A 30 -36.79 -19.54 21.53
N ALA A 31 -36.68 -20.86 21.40
CA ALA A 31 -37.73 -21.69 20.82
C ALA A 31 -39.01 -21.66 21.67
N HIS A 32 -38.92 -21.62 23.00
CA HIS A 32 -40.07 -21.46 23.88
C HIS A 32 -40.69 -20.05 23.75
N LEU A 33 -39.88 -19.00 23.79
CA LEU A 33 -40.31 -17.60 23.70
C LEU A 33 -41.04 -17.26 22.40
N ARG A 34 -40.81 -18.01 21.31
CA ARG A 34 -41.54 -17.87 20.04
C ARG A 34 -43.03 -18.21 20.17
N PHE A 35 -43.39 -19.15 21.04
CA PHE A 35 -44.75 -19.67 21.16
C PHE A 35 -45.44 -19.32 22.49
N CYS A 36 -44.69 -18.94 23.52
CA CYS A 36 -45.24 -18.54 24.82
C CYS A 36 -45.23 -17.00 24.99
N PRO A 37 -46.39 -16.33 24.87
CA PRO A 37 -46.48 -14.88 25.04
C PRO A 37 -46.26 -14.45 26.50
N GLU A 38 -46.65 -15.27 27.48
CA GLU A 38 -46.48 -14.96 28.91
C GLU A 38 -45.00 -14.87 29.29
N CYS A 39 -44.20 -15.89 28.97
CA CYS A 39 -42.77 -15.88 29.22
C CYS A 39 -42.05 -14.73 28.49
N ARG A 40 -42.54 -14.35 27.30
CA ARG A 40 -42.03 -13.18 26.56
C ARG A 40 -42.34 -11.88 27.31
N ALA A 41 -43.54 -11.73 27.85
CA ALA A 41 -43.92 -10.57 28.64
C ALA A 41 -43.10 -10.46 29.94
N THR A 42 -42.89 -11.57 30.64
CA THR A 42 -42.06 -11.62 31.85
C THR A 42 -40.62 -11.20 31.57
N LEU A 43 -39.99 -11.78 30.53
CA LEU A 43 -38.64 -11.42 30.13
C LEU A 43 -38.52 -9.94 29.69
N ALA A 44 -39.54 -9.43 28.98
CA ALA A 44 -39.61 -8.02 28.62
C ALA A 44 -39.74 -7.09 29.85
N GLY A 45 -40.48 -7.51 30.87
CA GLY A 45 -40.57 -6.79 32.14
C GLY A 45 -39.25 -6.75 32.89
N MET A 46 -38.57 -7.89 33.01
CA MET A 46 -37.24 -7.98 33.65
C MET A 46 -36.20 -7.11 32.94
N SER A 47 -36.14 -7.18 31.61
CA SER A 47 -35.22 -6.36 30.82
C SER A 47 -35.52 -4.86 30.94
N GLN A 48 -36.78 -4.45 31.03
CA GLN A 48 -37.15 -3.05 31.29
C GLN A 48 -36.65 -2.57 32.65
N VAL A 49 -36.75 -3.39 33.70
CA VAL A 49 -36.20 -3.06 35.03
C VAL A 49 -34.69 -2.88 34.94
N CYS A 50 -33.96 -3.78 34.29
CA CYS A 50 -32.51 -3.65 34.09
C CYS A 50 -32.14 -2.36 33.31
N MET A 51 -32.88 -2.03 32.25
CA MET A 51 -32.65 -0.80 31.50
C MET A 51 -32.94 0.46 32.33
N ALA A 52 -34.01 0.45 33.14
CA ALA A 52 -34.33 1.55 34.05
C ALA A 52 -33.24 1.73 35.12
N LEU A 53 -32.65 0.64 35.61
CA LEU A 53 -31.51 0.71 36.52
C LEU A 53 -30.26 1.28 35.83
N HIS A 54 -29.98 0.89 34.59
CA HIS A 54 -28.86 1.45 33.81
C HIS A 54 -29.05 2.93 33.47
N SER A 55 -30.28 3.40 33.28
CA SER A 55 -30.56 4.80 32.92
C SER A 55 -30.38 5.77 34.09
N LEU A 56 -30.37 5.28 35.34
CA LEU A 56 -30.07 6.08 36.54
C LEU A 56 -28.64 6.65 36.57
N GLY A 57 -27.80 6.29 35.60
CA GLY A 57 -26.44 6.79 35.48
C GLY A 57 -25.47 5.91 36.23
N GLY A 58 -24.98 4.88 35.54
CA GLY A 58 -23.82 4.12 36.00
C GLY A 58 -22.59 5.01 36.13
N THR A 59 -21.62 4.57 36.92
CA THR A 59 -20.31 5.24 37.01
C THR A 59 -19.65 5.25 35.63
N SER A 60 -19.60 6.41 34.97
CA SER A 60 -18.85 6.52 33.72
C SER A 60 -17.40 6.14 34.00
N PRO A 61 -16.76 5.29 33.18
CA PRO A 61 -15.36 4.98 33.36
C PRO A 61 -14.53 6.28 33.28
N PRO A 62 -13.44 6.39 34.05
CA PRO A 62 -12.62 7.59 34.11
C PRO A 62 -12.06 7.93 32.72
N ALA A 63 -11.89 9.22 32.43
CA ALA A 63 -11.44 9.69 31.11
C ALA A 63 -10.14 9.01 30.64
N ARG A 64 -9.21 8.76 31.58
CA ARG A 64 -7.95 8.02 31.31
C ARG A 64 -8.20 6.61 30.76
N PHE A 65 -9.20 5.90 31.29
CA PHE A 65 -9.53 4.56 30.81
C PHE A 65 -10.02 4.58 29.37
N LYS A 66 -10.94 5.51 29.04
CA LYS A 66 -11.45 5.69 27.67
C LYS A 66 -10.33 6.02 26.69
N LEU A 67 -9.40 6.88 27.08
CA LEU A 67 -8.23 7.24 26.27
C LEU A 67 -7.29 6.03 26.07
N GLN A 68 -6.99 5.28 27.13
CA GLN A 68 -6.13 4.10 27.03
C GLN A 68 -6.75 2.99 26.18
N LEU A 69 -8.06 2.77 26.32
CA LEU A 69 -8.80 1.79 25.54
C LEU A 69 -8.80 2.14 24.05
N SER A 70 -9.13 3.39 23.71
CA SER A 70 -9.13 3.87 22.32
C SER A 70 -7.75 3.77 21.68
N ASN A 71 -6.69 4.18 22.38
CA ASN A 71 -5.32 4.05 21.90
C ASN A 71 -4.94 2.58 21.65
N ARG A 72 -5.26 1.66 22.58
CA ARG A 72 -4.98 0.23 22.40
C ARG A 72 -5.75 -0.38 21.23
N LEU A 73 -7.04 -0.03 21.09
CA LEU A 73 -7.85 -0.51 19.95
C LEU A 73 -7.27 -0.02 18.62
N GLN A 74 -6.91 1.27 18.55
CA GLN A 74 -6.32 1.84 17.35
C GLN A 74 -5.00 1.16 17.00
N GLU A 75 -4.12 0.92 17.97
CA GLU A 75 -2.85 0.25 17.72
C GLU A 75 -3.05 -1.17 17.21
N GLU A 76 -3.98 -1.94 17.78
CA GLU A 76 -4.27 -3.30 17.33
C GLU A 76 -4.82 -3.34 15.90
N LEU A 77 -5.73 -2.43 15.56
CA LEU A 77 -6.27 -2.30 14.21
C LEU A 77 -5.18 -1.86 13.21
N HIS A 78 -4.31 -0.92 13.60
CA HIS A 78 -3.18 -0.49 12.77
C HIS A 78 -2.18 -1.63 12.56
N ARG A 79 -1.84 -2.39 13.60
CA ARG A 79 -0.97 -3.58 13.49
C ARG A 79 -1.55 -4.61 12.55
N ARG A 80 -2.83 -4.96 12.72
CA ARG A 80 -3.51 -5.95 11.86
C ARG A 80 -3.58 -5.48 10.41
N ARG A 81 -3.89 -4.20 10.18
CA ARG A 81 -3.91 -3.60 8.83
C ARG A 81 -2.52 -3.58 8.20
N TRP A 82 -1.48 -3.23 8.96
CA TRP A 82 -0.11 -3.25 8.45
C TRP A 82 0.32 -4.68 8.16
N ALA A 83 0.15 -5.61 9.09
CA ALA A 83 0.47 -7.03 8.91
C ALA A 83 -0.14 -7.61 7.63
N TRP A 84 -1.37 -7.21 7.28
CA TRP A 84 -2.00 -7.63 6.04
C TRP A 84 -1.48 -6.91 4.78
N LYS A 85 -1.09 -5.63 4.89
CA LYS A 85 -0.48 -4.87 3.78
C LYS A 85 0.98 -5.26 3.49
N ARG A 86 1.73 -5.83 4.44
CA ARG A 86 3.12 -6.27 4.23
C ARG A 86 3.26 -7.25 3.06
N PRO A 87 2.58 -8.41 3.04
CA PRO A 87 2.71 -9.35 1.93
C PRO A 87 2.24 -8.76 0.60
N MET A 88 1.21 -7.91 0.62
CA MET A 88 0.74 -7.21 -0.58
C MET A 88 1.77 -6.24 -1.15
N ALA A 89 2.52 -5.53 -0.30
CA ALA A 89 3.61 -4.66 -0.73
C ALA A 89 4.78 -5.44 -1.35
N TRP A 90 5.14 -6.60 -0.80
CA TRP A 90 6.14 -7.50 -1.40
C TRP A 90 5.67 -8.05 -2.76
N GLY A 91 4.38 -8.43 -2.87
CA GLY A 91 3.80 -8.86 -4.14
C GLY A 91 3.84 -7.78 -5.22
N LEU A 92 3.54 -6.54 -4.86
CA LEU A 92 3.60 -5.39 -5.78
C LEU A 92 5.03 -5.07 -6.22
N ALA A 93 6.00 -5.14 -5.30
CA ALA A 93 7.41 -4.94 -5.62
C ALA A 93 7.96 -6.03 -6.57
N LEU A 94 7.60 -7.30 -6.33
CA LEU A 94 7.98 -8.41 -7.21
C LEU A 94 7.34 -8.30 -8.59
N ALA A 95 6.05 -7.92 -8.66
CA ALA A 95 5.36 -7.70 -9.93
C ALA A 95 6.00 -6.57 -10.74
N ALA A 96 6.36 -5.46 -10.09
CA ALA A 96 7.07 -4.36 -10.74
C ALA A 96 8.47 -4.79 -11.23
N ALA A 97 9.22 -5.55 -10.43
CA ALA A 97 10.54 -6.06 -10.84
C ALA A 97 10.45 -7.02 -12.03
N LEU A 98 9.46 -7.92 -12.05
CA LEU A 98 9.20 -8.80 -13.18
C LEU A 98 8.74 -8.03 -14.43
N ALA A 99 7.94 -6.98 -14.27
CA ALA A 99 7.54 -6.12 -15.38
C ALA A 99 8.71 -5.36 -16.00
N ILE A 100 9.69 -4.95 -15.19
CA ILE A 100 10.93 -4.32 -15.67
C ILE A 100 11.84 -5.35 -16.34
N LEU A 101 11.98 -6.56 -15.76
CA LEU A 101 12.86 -7.61 -16.30
C LEU A 101 12.31 -8.25 -17.58
N LEU A 102 10.98 -8.41 -17.64
CA LEU A 102 10.24 -8.88 -18.81
C LEU A 102 9.80 -7.71 -19.69
N TRP A 103 10.35 -6.50 -19.48
CA TRP A 103 10.16 -5.41 -20.41
C TRP A 103 10.82 -5.85 -21.72
N PRO A 104 10.05 -6.15 -22.78
CA PRO A 104 10.65 -6.58 -24.02
C PRO A 104 11.42 -5.38 -24.54
N GLU A 105 12.76 -5.49 -24.60
CA GLU A 105 13.57 -4.64 -25.46
C GLU A 105 12.96 -4.77 -26.85
N THR A 106 12.15 -3.79 -27.22
CA THR A 106 11.42 -3.77 -28.47
C THR A 106 12.44 -3.93 -29.58
N GLU A 107 12.26 -4.94 -30.43
CA GLU A 107 13.08 -5.21 -31.62
C GLU A 107 13.26 -3.98 -32.55
N ALA A 108 12.51 -2.90 -32.29
CA ALA A 108 12.68 -1.57 -32.83
C ALA A 108 14.12 -1.02 -32.74
N GLU A 109 14.85 -1.26 -31.64
CA GLU A 109 16.20 -0.68 -31.49
C GLU A 109 17.30 -1.46 -32.25
N ARG A 110 17.05 -2.75 -32.54
CA ARG A 110 17.96 -3.58 -33.34
C ARG A 110 17.87 -3.30 -34.83
N ALA A 111 16.73 -2.82 -35.32
CA ALA A 111 16.53 -2.49 -36.73
C ALA A 111 17.26 -1.21 -37.16
N GLU A 112 17.32 -0.18 -36.31
CA GLU A 112 18.04 1.07 -36.64
C GLU A 112 19.56 0.88 -36.72
N VAL A 113 20.15 0.08 -35.82
CA VAL A 113 21.60 -0.16 -35.82
C VAL A 113 22.03 -1.05 -37.00
N ALA A 114 21.19 -1.99 -37.43
CA ALA A 114 21.48 -2.86 -38.57
C ALA A 114 21.48 -2.11 -39.91
N MET A 115 20.60 -1.11 -40.09
CA MET A 115 20.59 -0.27 -41.31
C MET A 115 21.79 0.69 -41.38
N ALA A 116 22.36 1.11 -40.24
CA ALA A 116 23.48 2.03 -40.21
C ALA A 116 24.83 1.39 -40.59
N LEU A 117 24.95 0.06 -40.54
CA LEU A 117 26.19 -0.68 -40.82
C LEU A 117 26.36 -1.11 -42.29
N ASP A 118 25.28 -1.11 -43.08
CA ASP A 118 25.33 -1.47 -44.52
C ASP A 118 25.70 -0.27 -45.41
N ALA A 119 25.56 0.96 -44.89
CA ALA A 119 26.10 2.17 -45.51
C ALA A 119 27.59 2.32 -45.17
N GLY A 120 28.43 1.50 -45.82
CA GLY A 120 29.88 1.54 -45.65
C GLY A 120 30.46 2.96 -45.79
N PRO A 121 31.52 3.30 -45.03
CA PRO A 121 31.97 4.69 -44.91
C PRO A 121 32.62 5.21 -46.21
N GLU A 122 32.36 6.49 -46.50
CA GLU A 122 32.71 7.22 -47.73
C GLU A 122 34.22 7.24 -48.08
N TRP A 123 35.09 6.86 -47.15
CA TRP A 123 36.55 6.81 -47.33
C TRP A 123 37.04 5.56 -48.09
N ALA A 124 36.17 4.58 -48.37
CA ALA A 124 36.52 3.34 -49.07
C ALA A 124 36.73 3.51 -50.59
N VAL A 125 36.55 4.71 -51.15
CA VAL A 125 36.81 4.98 -52.56
C VAL A 125 38.31 5.23 -52.77
N PRO A 126 39.03 4.39 -53.54
CA PRO A 126 40.44 4.64 -53.83
C PRO A 126 40.54 5.93 -54.66
N PRO A 127 41.40 6.90 -54.30
CA PRO A 127 41.58 8.09 -55.10
C PRO A 127 42.26 7.69 -56.41
N ALA A 128 41.48 7.58 -57.48
CA ALA A 128 42.01 7.66 -58.82
C ALA A 128 42.61 9.08 -59.03
N ASP A 129 43.67 9.14 -59.83
CA ASP A 129 44.16 10.33 -60.54
C ASP A 129 44.43 11.63 -59.75
N ARG A 130 45.34 11.58 -58.76
CA ARG A 130 46.07 12.81 -58.36
C ARG A 130 47.29 13.00 -59.25
N GLN A 131 47.14 13.74 -60.35
CA GLN A 131 48.27 14.20 -61.14
C GLN A 131 49.18 15.11 -60.30
N LEU A 132 50.43 14.71 -60.14
CA LEU A 132 51.50 15.52 -59.56
C LEU A 132 51.92 16.57 -60.60
N GLY A 133 51.24 17.72 -60.59
CA GLY A 133 51.68 18.93 -61.27
C GLY A 133 52.88 19.53 -60.55
N GLY A 134 54.02 19.58 -61.22
CA GLY A 134 55.25 20.17 -60.70
C GLY A 134 55.24 21.69 -60.66
N GLY A 135 56.13 22.24 -59.83
CA GLY A 135 56.62 23.62 -59.96
C GLY A 135 56.60 24.41 -58.65
N GLY A 136 57.79 24.86 -58.22
CA GLY A 136 57.93 26.16 -57.57
C GLY A 136 58.18 26.18 -56.06
N THR A 137 59.45 26.01 -55.71
CA THR A 137 60.23 26.79 -54.72
C THR A 137 59.49 27.57 -53.61
N GLU A 138 59.73 27.11 -52.39
CA GLU A 138 60.19 27.92 -51.24
C GLU A 138 59.65 29.34 -51.05
N GLN A 139 58.78 29.53 -50.05
CA GLN A 139 58.84 30.73 -49.21
C GLN A 139 58.15 30.51 -47.86
N PHE A 140 58.94 30.21 -46.82
CA PHE A 140 58.50 30.37 -45.44
C PHE A 140 58.97 31.74 -44.92
N PRO A 141 58.07 32.68 -44.59
CA PRO A 141 58.47 33.91 -43.93
C PRO A 141 58.77 33.65 -42.45
N SER A 142 60.03 33.92 -42.12
CA SER A 142 60.62 34.01 -40.78
C SER A 142 59.76 34.80 -39.78
N LEU A 143 59.56 34.22 -38.60
CA LEU A 143 58.96 34.85 -37.42
C LEU A 143 59.90 35.92 -36.83
N ALA A 144 59.45 37.17 -36.72
CA ALA A 144 60.07 38.16 -35.85
C ALA A 144 59.03 39.18 -35.32
N HIS A 145 58.77 39.06 -34.01
CA HIS A 145 58.37 40.04 -32.99
C HIS A 145 57.36 41.17 -33.30
N ALA A 146 56.34 41.31 -32.45
CA ALA A 146 56.37 42.30 -31.35
C ALA A 146 55.05 42.37 -30.56
N GLY A 147 55.22 42.40 -29.23
CA GLY A 147 54.30 42.79 -28.16
C GLY A 147 52.85 43.19 -28.44
N ALA A 148 51.94 42.47 -27.77
CA ALA A 148 50.72 43.07 -27.24
C ALA A 148 50.47 42.55 -25.82
N ARG A 149 50.55 43.47 -24.86
CA ARG A 149 50.11 43.31 -23.47
C ARG A 149 48.62 42.95 -23.45
N ALA A 150 48.25 41.91 -22.74
CA ALA A 150 46.91 41.78 -22.17
C ALA A 150 47.04 41.49 -20.68
N HIS A 151 46.66 42.48 -19.88
CA HIS A 151 46.55 42.38 -18.43
C HIS A 151 45.43 41.42 -18.02
N MET A 152 45.79 40.51 -17.10
CA MET A 152 45.03 39.97 -15.96
C MET A 152 43.53 39.68 -16.09
N ARG A 153 43.12 38.51 -15.55
CA ARG A 153 42.50 38.45 -14.21
C ARG A 153 42.70 37.07 -13.56
N PRO A 154 42.93 37.00 -12.24
CA PRO A 154 43.09 35.75 -11.51
C PRO A 154 41.75 35.08 -11.22
N VAL A 155 41.77 33.75 -11.23
CA VAL A 155 40.72 32.87 -10.73
C VAL A 155 40.80 32.84 -9.20
N SER A 156 39.65 32.92 -8.53
CA SER A 156 39.51 32.65 -7.10
C SER A 156 38.24 31.84 -6.88
N PHE A 157 38.36 30.87 -5.97
CA PHE A 157 37.33 29.94 -5.49
C PHE A 157 36.10 30.66 -4.93
#